data_AF-A0A0C5XQI0-F1
#
_entry.id   AF-A0A0C5XQI0-F1
#
_cell.length_a   1.000
_cell.length_b   1.000
_cell.length_c   1.000
_cell.angle_alpha   90.00
_cell.angle_beta   90.00
_cell.angle_gamma   90.00
#
_symmetry.space_group_name_H-M   'P 1'
#
loop_
_entity.id
_entity.type
_entity.pdbx_description
1 polymer ?
#
loop_
_entity_poly.entity_id
_entity_poly.type
_entity_poly.pdbx_seq_one_letter_code
_entity_poly.pdbx_strand_id
1 'polypeptide(L)'
;MGLLEYADHGMFAPSKIAAAFRTTSEEVARSAGLGRDAVQRKERLRSDKTQRRLREMIEVISKTSPRFGSPLIAYAWYRSEPLPGFSGQTAMQLVQDGRASEVLEYVDAVDAGVFA
;
A
#
# COMPACT_ATOMS: atom_id res chain seq x y z
N MET A 1 -1.64 -14.42 -3.48
CA MET A 1 -2.55 -13.32 -3.10
C MET A 1 -2.85 -12.53 -4.36
N GLY A 2 -4.12 -12.41 -4.74
CA GLY A 2 -4.52 -11.76 -5.98
C GLY A 2 -5.22 -10.44 -5.69
N LEU A 3 -4.92 -9.40 -6.47
CA LEU A 3 -5.50 -8.05 -6.32
C LEU A 3 -7.03 -8.00 -6.20
N LEU A 4 -7.72 -9.04 -6.69
CA LEU A 4 -9.17 -9.22 -6.60
C LEU A 4 -9.69 -9.28 -5.16
N GLU A 5 -8.88 -9.71 -4.19
CA GLU A 5 -9.30 -9.78 -2.78
C GLU A 5 -9.55 -8.39 -2.16
N TYR A 6 -8.89 -7.36 -2.70
CA TYR A 6 -8.98 -5.98 -2.26
C TYR A 6 -10.00 -5.16 -3.06
N ALA A 7 -10.62 -5.77 -4.07
CA ALA A 7 -11.43 -5.07 -5.05
C ALA A 7 -12.91 -5.47 -4.99
N ASP A 8 -13.77 -4.55 -5.40
CA ASP A 8 -15.18 -4.77 -5.62
C ASP A 8 -15.61 -4.10 -6.93
N HIS A 9 -16.31 -4.82 -7.79
CA HIS A 9 -16.74 -4.34 -9.11
C HIS A 9 -15.61 -3.65 -9.92
N GLY A 10 -14.39 -4.20 -9.88
CA GLY A 10 -13.24 -3.67 -10.62
C GLY A 10 -12.52 -2.47 -9.99
N MET A 11 -12.92 -2.05 -8.79
CA MET A 11 -12.30 -0.94 -8.04
C MET A 11 -11.75 -1.42 -6.71
N PHE A 12 -10.64 -0.85 -6.24
CA PHE A 12 -10.17 -1.07 -4.88
C PHE A 12 -11.20 -0.57 -3.87
N ALA A 13 -11.57 -1.44 -2.94
CA ALA A 13 -12.59 -1.20 -1.93
C ALA A 13 -11.91 -1.04 -0.55
N PRO A 14 -11.88 0.18 0.03
CA PRO A 14 -11.23 0.44 1.31
C PRO A 14 -11.69 -0.47 2.44
N SER A 15 -12.97 -0.87 2.45
CA SER A 15 -13.51 -1.79 3.45
C SER A 15 -12.93 -3.21 3.35
N LYS A 16 -12.73 -3.74 2.14
CA LYS A 16 -12.10 -5.06 1.94
C LYS A 16 -10.63 -5.02 2.32
N ILE A 17 -9.92 -3.95 1.94
CA ILE A 17 -8.53 -3.71 2.35
C ILE A 17 -8.42 -3.63 3.87
N ALA A 18 -9.30 -2.84 4.50
CA ALA A 18 -9.33 -2.66 5.95
C ALA A 18 -9.56 -3.99 6.68
N ALA A 19 -10.49 -4.82 6.18
CA ALA A 19 -10.73 -6.15 6.72
C ALA A 19 -9.50 -7.06 6.61
N ALA A 20 -8.86 -7.11 5.44
CA ALA A 20 -7.66 -7.92 5.22
C ALA A 20 -6.50 -7.50 6.14
N PHE A 21 -6.35 -6.21 6.39
CA PHE A 21 -5.27 -5.64 7.21
C PHE A 21 -5.65 -5.39 8.67
N ARG A 22 -6.83 -5.88 9.10
CA ARG A 22 -7.37 -5.71 10.47
C ARG A 22 -7.30 -4.27 10.97
N THR A 23 -7.73 -3.34 10.13
CA THR A 23 -7.69 -1.91 10.38
C THR A 23 -9.00 -1.25 9.94
N THR A 24 -9.02 0.09 9.82
CA THR A 24 -10.19 0.85 9.37
C THR A 24 -9.97 1.41 7.96
N SER A 25 -11.06 1.72 7.24
CA SER A 25 -10.96 2.40 5.95
C SER A 25 -10.23 3.75 6.04
N GLU A 26 -10.28 4.41 7.19
CA GLU A 26 -9.60 5.68 7.44
C GLU A 26 -8.09 5.50 7.56
N GLU A 27 -7.67 4.46 8.26
CA GLU A 27 -6.25 4.08 8.31
C GLU A 27 -5.76 3.62 6.93
N VAL A 28 -6.59 2.91 6.15
CA VAL A 28 -6.28 2.59 4.75
C VAL A 28 -6.08 3.86 3.91
N ALA A 29 -6.97 4.85 4.05
CA ALA A 29 -6.83 6.12 3.35
C ALA A 29 -5.51 6.81 3.72
N ARG A 30 -5.22 6.90 5.02
CA ARG A 30 -3.96 7.47 5.52
C ARG A 30 -2.75 6.74 4.96
N SER A 31 -2.74 5.41 5.01
CA SER A 31 -1.67 4.55 4.48
C SER A 31 -1.44 4.73 2.98
N ALA A 32 -2.48 5.08 2.21
CA ALA A 32 -2.39 5.39 0.79
C ALA A 32 -2.11 6.88 0.47
N GLY A 33 -1.95 7.75 1.49
CA GLY A 33 -1.77 9.19 1.27
C GLY A 33 -3.03 9.93 0.85
N LEU A 34 -4.19 9.41 1.25
CA LEU A 34 -5.50 9.97 0.99
C LEU A 34 -6.10 10.59 2.27
N GLY A 35 -6.87 11.67 2.09
CA GLY A 35 -7.71 12.20 3.16
C GLY A 35 -8.93 11.31 3.41
N ARG A 36 -9.50 11.39 4.62
CA ARG A 36 -10.68 10.63 5.06
C ARG A 36 -11.85 10.67 4.07
N ASP A 37 -12.13 11.85 3.52
CA ASP A 37 -13.22 12.06 2.55
C ASP A 37 -13.05 11.25 1.26
N ALA A 38 -11.82 10.86 0.90
CA ALA A 38 -11.53 10.08 -0.30
C ALA A 38 -12.17 8.69 -0.26
N VAL A 39 -12.31 8.11 0.93
CA VAL A 39 -12.86 6.75 1.13
C VAL A 39 -14.29 6.75 1.69
N GLN A 40 -14.78 7.88 2.20
CA GLN A 40 -16.14 8.01 2.73
C GLN A 40 -17.17 8.42 1.69
N ARG A 41 -16.80 9.28 0.73
CA ARG A 41 -17.73 9.76 -0.31
C ARG A 41 -17.64 8.89 -1.55
N LYS A 42 -18.76 8.31 -1.98
CA LYS A 42 -18.84 7.38 -3.13
C LYS A 42 -18.22 7.95 -4.41
N GLU A 43 -18.45 9.23 -4.71
CA GLU A 43 -17.88 9.91 -5.86
C GLU A 43 -16.35 10.04 -5.76
N ARG A 44 -15.84 10.45 -4.59
CA ARG A 44 -14.40 10.59 -4.34
C ARG A 44 -13.68 9.25 -4.41
N LEU A 45 -14.31 8.19 -3.92
CA LEU A 45 -13.78 6.83 -3.96
C LEU A 45 -13.55 6.35 -5.40
N ARG A 46 -14.43 6.75 -6.33
CA ARG A 46 -14.37 6.38 -7.75
C ARG A 46 -13.37 7.22 -8.56
N SER A 47 -12.82 8.29 -7.98
CA SER A 47 -11.87 9.12 -8.71
C SER A 47 -10.58 8.37 -9.02
N ASP A 48 -10.00 8.64 -10.19
CA ASP A 48 -8.76 8.03 -10.65
C ASP A 48 -7.63 8.22 -9.63
N LYS A 49 -7.54 9.40 -9.01
CA LYS A 49 -6.55 9.70 -7.97
C LYS A 49 -6.69 8.75 -6.78
N THR A 50 -7.91 8.56 -6.27
CA THR A 50 -8.15 7.65 -5.13
C THR A 50 -7.81 6.21 -5.50
N GLN A 51 -8.30 5.73 -6.65
CA GLN A 51 -8.06 4.36 -7.10
C GLN A 51 -6.57 4.09 -7.37
N ARG A 52 -5.86 5.06 -7.95
CA ARG A 52 -4.41 4.98 -8.16
C ARG A 52 -3.65 4.88 -6.84
N ARG A 53 -3.96 5.72 -5.85
CA ARG A 53 -3.28 5.70 -4.55
C ARG A 53 -3.52 4.40 -3.77
N LEU A 54 -4.75 3.89 -3.80
CA LEU A 54 -5.06 2.57 -3.22
C LEU A 54 -4.30 1.45 -3.95
N ARG A 55 -4.20 1.51 -5.28
CA ARG A 55 -3.45 0.56 -6.09
C ARG A 55 -1.96 0.56 -5.73
N GLU A 56 -1.32 1.73 -5.72
CA GLU A 56 0.11 1.89 -5.41
C GLU A 56 0.46 1.28 -4.05
N MET A 57 -0.36 1.54 -3.03
CA MET A 57 -0.20 0.92 -1.71
C MET A 57 -0.32 -0.62 -1.76
N ILE A 58 -1.35 -1.13 -2.44
CA ILE A 58 -1.60 -2.57 -2.52
C ILE A 58 -0.54 -3.29 -3.35
N GLU A 59 0.00 -2.67 -4.40
CA GLU A 59 1.10 -3.23 -5.20
C GLU A 59 2.35 -3.43 -4.35
N VAL A 60 2.74 -2.44 -3.54
CA VAL A 60 3.87 -2.57 -2.61
C VAL A 60 3.64 -3.69 -1.60
N ILE A 61 2.48 -3.73 -0.94
CA ILE A 61 2.16 -4.76 0.06
C ILE A 61 2.12 -6.15 -0.58
N SER A 62 1.52 -6.27 -1.76
CA SER A 62 1.39 -7.55 -2.45
C SER A 62 2.76 -8.08 -2.89
N LYS A 63 3.67 -7.20 -3.33
CA LYS A 63 5.03 -7.56 -3.73
C LYS A 63 5.88 -8.04 -2.55
N THR A 64 5.70 -7.45 -1.37
CA THR A 64 6.48 -7.81 -0.18
C THR A 64 5.85 -8.94 0.63
N SER A 65 4.55 -9.20 0.48
CA SER A 65 3.81 -10.27 1.18
C SER A 65 4.50 -11.65 1.16
N PRO A 66 5.07 -12.14 0.03
CA PRO A 66 5.75 -13.44 0.01
C PRO A 66 6.92 -13.54 0.99
N ARG A 67 7.67 -12.45 1.23
CA ARG A 67 8.79 -12.43 2.20
C ARG A 67 8.31 -12.62 3.63
N PHE A 68 7.15 -12.05 3.94
CA PHE A 68 6.58 -12.06 5.29
C PHE A 68 5.62 -13.23 5.53
N GLY A 69 5.23 -13.95 4.47
CA GLY A 69 4.21 -15.01 4.55
C GLY A 69 2.80 -14.52 4.93
N SER A 70 2.58 -13.20 5.01
CA SER A 70 1.32 -12.61 5.47
C SER A 70 1.18 -11.16 4.99
N PRO A 71 0.07 -10.77 4.34
CA PRO A 71 -0.18 -9.38 3.98
C PRO A 71 -0.34 -8.48 5.19
N LEU A 72 -0.85 -9.01 6.31
CA LEU A 72 -0.97 -8.24 7.53
C LEU A 72 0.43 -7.84 8.06
N ILE A 73 1.39 -8.76 8.00
CA ILE A 73 2.77 -8.47 8.42
C ILE A 73 3.47 -7.58 7.39
N ALA A 74 3.25 -7.78 6.10
CA ALA A 74 3.74 -6.88 5.06
C ALA A 74 3.19 -5.46 5.20
N TYR A 75 1.91 -5.33 5.58
CA TYR A 75 1.30 -4.04 5.90
C TYR A 75 1.91 -3.41 7.16
N ALA A 76 2.25 -4.20 8.18
CA ALA A 76 2.97 -3.72 9.35
C ALA A 76 4.38 -3.20 8.97
N TRP A 77 5.14 -3.96 8.17
CA TRP A 77 6.43 -3.51 7.65
C TRP A 77 6.31 -2.22 6.85
N TYR A 78 5.32 -2.14 5.95
CA TYR A 78 5.07 -0.98 5.10
C TYR A 78 4.91 0.32 5.91
N ARG A 79 4.26 0.25 7.08
CA ARG A 79 4.03 1.42 7.94
C ARG A 79 5.16 1.70 8.94
N SER A 80 5.96 0.71 9.33
CA SER A 80 6.88 0.82 10.48
C SER A 80 8.35 0.83 10.12
N GLU A 81 8.77 0.14 9.06
CA GLU A 81 10.19 -0.08 8.79
C GLU A 81 10.77 0.96 7.83
N PRO A 82 11.78 1.74 8.25
CA PRO A 82 12.54 2.61 7.37
C PRO A 82 13.27 1.82 6.28
N LEU A 83 13.33 2.37 5.08
CA LEU A 83 14.09 1.79 3.98
C LEU A 83 15.53 2.36 3.96
N PRO A 84 16.57 1.51 3.95
CA PRO A 84 17.95 1.93 3.68
C PRO A 84 18.05 2.78 2.41
N GLY A 85 18.82 3.88 2.47
CA GLY A 85 18.98 4.79 1.34
C GLY A 85 17.86 5.83 1.17
N PHE A 86 16.78 5.76 1.95
CA PHE A 86 15.65 6.71 1.90
C PHE A 86 15.59 7.64 3.12
N SER A 87 16.73 8.03 3.69
CA SER A 87 16.82 9.01 4.78
C SER A 87 15.92 8.70 5.99
N GLY A 88 15.74 7.41 6.30
CA GLY A 88 14.90 6.95 7.40
C GLY A 88 13.39 6.94 7.11
N GLN A 89 12.96 7.18 5.86
CA GLN A 89 11.57 7.10 5.47
C GLN A 89 11.09 5.64 5.36
N THR A 90 9.86 5.38 5.79
CA THR A 90 9.18 4.09 5.58
C THR A 90 8.60 3.99 4.16
N ALA A 91 8.28 2.77 3.73
CA ALA A 91 7.58 2.55 2.46
C ALA A 91 6.26 3.35 2.40
N MET A 92 5.52 3.46 3.50
CA MET A 92 4.31 4.27 3.60
C MET A 92 4.57 5.75 3.33
N GLN A 93 5.62 6.32 3.91
CA GLN A 93 5.94 7.73 3.69
C GLN A 93 6.31 7.98 2.22
N LEU A 94 7.09 7.08 1.61
CA LEU A 94 7.45 7.19 0.20
C LEU A 94 6.23 7.09 -0.73
N VAL A 95 5.31 6.16 -0.47
CA VAL A 95 4.06 6.05 -1.25
C VAL A 95 3.18 7.30 -1.06
N GLN A 96 3.10 7.85 0.16
CA GLN A 96 2.40 9.12 0.40
C GLN A 96 3.01 10.26 -0.43
N ASP A 97 4.33 10.31 -0.54
CA ASP A 97 5.07 11.28 -1.36
C ASP A 97 4.96 11.02 -2.87
N GLY A 98 4.26 9.96 -3.30
CA GLY A 98 4.08 9.60 -4.70
C GLY A 98 5.26 8.83 -5.30
N ARG A 99 6.14 8.31 -4.45
CA ARG A 99 7.38 7.59 -4.80
C ARG A 99 7.21 6.07 -4.72
N ALA A 100 6.02 5.57 -5.06
CA ALA A 100 5.70 4.14 -4.99
C ALA A 100 6.59 3.28 -5.90
N SER A 101 6.98 3.80 -7.07
CA SER A 101 7.91 3.12 -7.99
C SER A 101 9.27 2.88 -7.35
N GLU A 102 9.81 3.86 -6.62
CA GLU A 102 11.10 3.73 -5.94
C GLU A 102 11.06 2.65 -4.85
N VAL A 103 9.93 2.50 -4.15
CA VAL A 103 9.73 1.40 -3.20
C VAL A 103 9.74 0.05 -3.92
N LEU A 104 9.04 -0.07 -5.05
CA LEU A 104 9.00 -1.31 -5.82
C LEU A 104 10.38 -1.68 -6.38
N GLU A 105 11.13 -0.71 -6.89
CA GLU A 105 12.50 -0.87 -7.37
C GLU A 105 13.46 -1.29 -6.26
N TYR A 106 13.37 -0.65 -5.08
CA TYR A 106 14.13 -1.07 -3.91
C TYR A 106 13.84 -2.53 -3.54
N VAL A 107 12.56 -2.91 -3.52
CA VAL A 107 12.13 -4.27 -3.24
C VAL A 107 12.66 -5.25 -4.30
N ASP A 108 12.64 -4.91 -5.59
CA ASP A 108 13.22 -5.74 -6.65
C ASP A 108 14.72 -5.96 -6.46
N ALA A 109 15.46 -4.91 -6.14
CA ALA A 109 16.89 -5.00 -5.94
C ALA A 109 17.25 -5.82 -4.69
N VAL A 110 16.46 -5.72 -3.61
CA VAL A 110 16.60 -6.61 -2.43
C VAL A 110 16.33 -8.06 -2.82
N ASP A 111 15.28 -8.35 -3.60
CA ASP A 111 14.97 -9.72 -4.07
C ASP A 111 16.07 -10.29 -4.98
N ALA A 112 16.73 -9.44 -5.77
CA ALA A 112 17.85 -9.81 -6.61
C ALA A 112 19.18 -9.98 -5.83
N GLY A 113 19.20 -9.69 -4.52
CA GLY A 113 20.41 -9.77 -3.70
C GLY A 113 21.40 -8.62 -3.90
N VAL A 114 20.98 -7.52 -4.53
CA VAL A 114 21.84 -6.37 -4.84
C VAL A 114 22.11 -5.50 -3.60
N PHE A 115 21.25 -5.56 -2.58
CA PHE A 115 21.35 -4.78 -1.33
C PHE A 115 21.74 -5.64 -0.09
N ALA A 116 22.42 -6.76 -0.28
CA ALA A 116 22.89 -7.64 0.80
C ALA A 116 24.25 -7.21 1.38
#